data_AF-A0A059FSN0-F1
#
_entry.id   AF-A0A059FSN0-F1
#
_cell.length_a   1.000
_cell.length_b   1.000
_cell.length_c   1.000
_cell.angle_alpha   90.00
_cell.angle_beta   90.00
_cell.angle_gamma   90.00
#
_symmetry.space_group_name_H-M   'P 1'
#
loop_
_entity.id
_entity.type
_entity.pdbx_description
1 polymer ?
#
loop_
_entity_poly.entity_id
_entity_poly.type
_entity_poly.pdbx_seq_one_letter_code
_entity_poly.pdbx_strand_id
1 'polypeptide(L)'
;MKYAALTAALLGGMMTLTGCGQGKVEGKDISASSSAGDIGDAYVAELTRIADALETVDDEASARSAATEIRKAADGLKNMEEELGGEVSGMKAMQIFGNNYEDLANAQMRMMTALTTLQAEHPELMDIIGEETDRLGQ
;
A
#
# COMPACT_ATOMS: atom_id res chain seq x y z
N MET A 1 29.67 -36.05 -15.20
CA MET A 1 28.51 -36.91 -15.52
C MET A 1 27.64 -36.96 -14.26
N LYS A 2 26.46 -36.32 -14.30
CA LYS A 2 25.14 -36.98 -14.17
C LYS A 2 24.99 -37.62 -12.78
N TYR A 3 24.11 -37.17 -11.88
CA TYR A 3 22.67 -37.09 -12.06
C TYR A 3 22.04 -35.90 -11.31
N ALA A 4 21.38 -35.06 -12.09
CA ALA A 4 20.28 -34.21 -11.65
C ALA A 4 19.00 -35.06 -11.49
N ALA A 5 18.01 -34.45 -10.84
CA ALA A 5 16.60 -34.84 -10.76
C ALA A 5 16.19 -35.75 -9.58
N LEU A 6 15.88 -35.12 -8.46
CA LEU A 6 14.78 -35.53 -7.59
C LEU A 6 13.64 -34.52 -7.77
N THR A 7 12.90 -34.70 -8.87
CA THR A 7 11.56 -34.16 -9.07
C THR A 7 10.58 -35.31 -8.90
N ALA A 8 9.86 -35.34 -7.78
CA ALA A 8 8.53 -35.96 -7.66
C ALA A 8 8.01 -35.82 -6.22
N ALA A 9 7.04 -34.93 -6.01
CA ALA A 9 5.77 -35.29 -5.36
C ALA A 9 4.86 -34.05 -5.32
N LEU A 10 3.93 -34.03 -6.25
CA LEU A 10 2.70 -33.25 -6.24
C LEU A 10 1.81 -33.68 -5.05
N LEU A 11 1.05 -32.69 -4.55
CA LEU A 11 -0.25 -32.79 -3.86
C LEU A 11 -0.26 -33.19 -2.38
N GLY A 12 -0.73 -32.26 -1.54
CA GLY A 12 -1.55 -32.62 -0.37
C GLY A 12 -1.42 -31.71 0.86
N GLY A 13 -2.49 -30.96 1.15
CA GLY A 13 -2.83 -30.42 2.48
C GLY A 13 -2.17 -29.08 2.82
N MET A 14 -2.87 -27.95 2.70
CA MET A 14 -3.73 -27.45 3.79
C MET A 14 -3.18 -27.81 5.18
N MET A 15 -2.23 -27.02 5.65
CA MET A 15 -2.08 -26.66 7.05
C MET A 15 -2.07 -25.12 7.10
N THR A 16 -3.21 -24.43 6.92
CA THR A 16 -4.05 -23.97 8.04
C THR A 16 -3.30 -23.98 9.37
N LEU A 17 -2.53 -22.91 9.65
CA LEU A 17 -2.31 -22.30 10.98
C LEU A 17 -1.28 -21.15 10.91
N THR A 18 -1.41 -20.24 9.95
CA THR A 18 -0.92 -18.86 10.10
C THR A 18 -2.14 -17.96 10.10
N GLY A 19 -2.32 -17.14 11.13
CA GLY A 19 -3.38 -16.15 11.18
C GLY A 19 -3.36 -15.24 9.95
N CYS A 20 -4.55 -14.80 9.53
CA CYS A 20 -4.78 -13.64 8.65
C CYS A 20 -3.90 -13.56 7.39
N GLY A 21 -3.92 -14.61 6.58
CA GLY A 21 -3.56 -14.56 5.16
C GLY A 21 -4.81 -14.33 4.29
N GLN A 22 -5.55 -13.25 4.55
CA GLN A 22 -6.39 -12.67 3.50
C GLN A 22 -5.38 -11.90 2.63
N GLY A 23 -5.27 -12.24 1.34
CA GLY A 23 -4.43 -11.46 0.43
C GLY A 23 -4.75 -9.98 0.69
N LYS A 24 -3.74 -9.16 1.00
CA LYS A 24 -3.92 -7.73 1.26
C LYS A 24 -4.84 -7.22 0.16
N VAL A 25 -6.05 -6.80 0.51
CA VAL A 25 -6.98 -6.23 -0.47
C VAL A 25 -6.28 -4.96 -0.93
N GLU A 26 -5.79 -4.94 -2.17
CA GLU A 26 -5.14 -3.78 -2.75
C GLU A 26 -6.21 -2.88 -3.38
N GLY A 27 -5.95 -1.58 -3.50
CA GLY A 27 -6.89 -0.64 -4.09
C GLY A 27 -7.29 -0.99 -5.52
N LYS A 28 -6.40 -1.68 -6.25
CA LYS A 28 -6.66 -2.20 -7.61
C LYS A 28 -7.72 -3.31 -7.66
N ASP A 29 -7.96 -4.01 -6.54
CA ASP A 29 -8.89 -5.13 -6.45
C ASP A 29 -10.29 -4.67 -5.99
N ILE A 30 -10.43 -3.39 -5.64
CA ILE A 30 -11.70 -2.78 -5.27
C ILE A 30 -12.54 -2.50 -6.51
N SER A 31 -13.82 -2.84 -6.40
CA SER A 31 -14.89 -2.46 -7.33
C SER A 31 -16.09 -1.83 -6.61
N ALA A 32 -17.02 -1.25 -7.35
CA ALA A 32 -18.30 -0.73 -6.83
C ALA A 32 -19.14 -1.76 -6.05
N SER A 33 -18.88 -3.06 -6.22
CA SER A 33 -19.57 -4.15 -5.51
C SER A 33 -18.93 -4.54 -4.17
N SER A 34 -17.75 -4.00 -3.86
CA SER A 34 -16.97 -4.36 -2.67
C SER A 34 -17.68 -3.93 -1.39
N SER A 35 -17.44 -4.69 -0.31
CA SER A 35 -18.01 -4.33 0.98
C SER A 35 -17.34 -3.06 1.53
N ALA A 36 -18.03 -2.33 2.42
CA ALA A 36 -17.43 -1.16 3.08
C ALA A 36 -16.16 -1.53 3.86
N GLY A 37 -16.10 -2.73 4.44
CA GLY A 37 -14.91 -3.24 5.13
C GLY A 37 -13.74 -3.44 4.17
N ASP A 38 -13.96 -4.13 3.05
CA ASP A 38 -12.89 -4.36 2.06
C ASP A 38 -12.34 -3.04 1.50
N ILE A 39 -13.22 -2.06 1.24
CA ILE A 39 -12.83 -0.71 0.83
C ILE A 39 -11.97 -0.05 1.91
N GLY A 40 -12.37 -0.15 3.18
CA GLY A 40 -11.62 0.44 4.29
C GLY A 40 -10.24 -0.20 4.44
N ASP A 41 -10.18 -1.53 4.38
CA ASP A 41 -8.96 -2.33 4.51
C ASP A 41 -7.99 -2.00 3.38
N ALA A 42 -8.49 -1.89 2.13
CA ALA A 42 -7.67 -1.52 0.99
C ALA A 42 -7.13 -0.09 1.09
N TYR A 43 -7.95 0.85 1.54
CA TYR A 43 -7.52 2.24 1.70
C TYR A 43 -6.39 2.35 2.73
N VAL A 44 -6.55 1.70 3.88
CA VAL A 44 -5.52 1.64 4.91
C VAL A 44 -4.28 0.90 4.41
N ALA A 45 -4.45 -0.18 3.64
CA ALA A 45 -3.33 -0.92 3.07
C ALA A 45 -2.49 -0.05 2.12
N GLU A 46 -3.10 0.75 1.26
CA GLU A 46 -2.35 1.64 0.36
C GLU A 46 -1.65 2.78 1.12
N LEU A 47 -2.30 3.40 2.10
CA LEU A 47 -1.63 4.39 2.96
C LEU A 47 -0.48 3.78 3.77
N THR A 48 -0.64 2.55 4.25
CA THR A 48 0.41 1.82 4.95
C THR A 48 1.59 1.55 4.03
N ARG A 49 1.35 1.17 2.77
CA ARG A 49 2.42 0.97 1.78
C ARG A 49 3.18 2.25 1.49
N ILE A 50 2.50 3.40 1.42
CA ILE A 50 3.14 4.71 1.27
C ILE A 50 4.02 5.00 2.50
N ALA A 51 3.50 4.79 3.71
CA ALA A 51 4.25 4.97 4.95
C ALA A 51 5.49 4.06 4.99
N ASP A 52 5.31 2.77 4.72
CA ASP A 52 6.39 1.77 4.67
C ASP A 52 7.47 2.18 3.65
N ALA A 53 7.07 2.66 2.46
CA ALA A 53 8.00 3.10 1.43
C ALA A 53 8.84 4.30 1.91
N LEU A 54 8.21 5.32 2.50
CA LEU A 54 8.88 6.51 3.01
C LEU A 54 9.85 6.20 4.16
N GLU A 55 9.49 5.29 5.05
CA GLU A 55 10.34 4.89 6.19
C GLU A 55 11.61 4.12 5.79
N THR A 56 11.69 3.65 4.54
CA THR A 56 12.85 2.88 4.03
C THR A 56 13.82 3.72 3.21
N VAL A 57 13.61 5.04 3.11
CA VAL A 57 14.44 5.93 2.30
C VAL A 57 15.65 6.39 3.11
N ASP A 58 16.82 5.87 2.73
CA ASP A 58 18.12 6.22 3.34
C ASP A 58 19.13 6.77 2.31
N ASP A 59 18.85 6.58 1.02
CA ASP A 59 19.72 6.96 -0.10
C ASP A 59 18.94 7.18 -1.41
N GLU A 60 19.63 7.56 -2.47
CA GLU A 60 19.02 7.81 -3.78
C GLU A 60 18.35 6.55 -4.37
N ALA A 61 18.93 5.36 -4.17
CA ALA A 61 18.39 4.13 -4.75
C ALA A 61 17.06 3.74 -4.06
N SER A 62 17.02 3.82 -2.72
CA SER A 62 15.82 3.61 -1.92
C SER A 62 14.78 4.71 -2.16
N ALA A 63 15.17 5.97 -2.36
CA ALA A 63 14.26 7.06 -2.76
C ALA A 63 13.53 6.77 -4.08
N ARG A 64 14.26 6.33 -5.11
CA ARG A 64 13.68 5.93 -6.41
C ARG A 64 12.76 4.71 -6.28
N SER A 65 13.14 3.75 -5.44
CA SER A 65 12.30 2.58 -5.14
C SER A 65 11.02 2.98 -4.40
N ALA A 66 11.13 3.87 -3.41
CA ALA A 66 10.00 4.40 -2.65
C ALA A 66 9.03 5.14 -3.57
N ALA A 67 9.53 6.00 -4.46
CA ALA A 67 8.70 6.68 -5.47
C ALA A 67 7.88 5.70 -6.32
N THR A 68 8.48 4.56 -6.70
CA THR A 68 7.78 3.51 -7.47
C THR A 68 6.65 2.87 -6.66
N GLU A 69 6.87 2.56 -5.37
CA GLU A 69 5.83 1.98 -4.51
C GLU A 69 4.74 2.99 -4.15
N ILE A 70 5.12 4.25 -3.88
CA ILE A 70 4.18 5.36 -3.65
C ILE A 70 3.28 5.53 -4.86
N ARG A 71 3.83 5.50 -6.08
CA ARG A 71 3.04 5.59 -7.32
C ARG A 71 2.02 4.47 -7.42
N LYS A 72 2.43 3.21 -7.20
CA LYS A 72 1.51 2.06 -7.26
C LYS A 72 0.40 2.17 -6.23
N ALA A 73 0.73 2.58 -5.01
CA ALA A 73 -0.27 2.76 -3.95
C ALA A 73 -1.22 3.93 -4.27
N ALA A 74 -0.71 5.03 -4.82
CA ALA A 74 -1.52 6.16 -5.28
C ALA A 74 -2.46 5.76 -6.44
N ASP A 75 -2.02 4.92 -7.37
CA ASP A 75 -2.89 4.35 -8.40
C ASP A 75 -3.99 3.47 -7.80
N GLY A 76 -3.67 2.67 -6.78
CA GLY A 76 -4.66 1.90 -6.03
C GLY A 76 -5.72 2.81 -5.38
N LEU A 77 -5.30 3.88 -4.71
CA LEU A 77 -6.20 4.88 -4.12
C LEU A 77 -7.07 5.57 -5.18
N LYS A 78 -6.50 5.91 -6.33
CA LYS A 78 -7.24 6.52 -7.44
C LYS A 78 -8.29 5.57 -8.02
N ASN A 79 -7.96 4.31 -8.22
CA ASN A 79 -8.91 3.30 -8.67
C ASN A 79 -10.10 3.19 -7.70
N MET A 80 -9.82 3.22 -6.39
CA MET A 80 -10.88 3.24 -5.38
C MET A 80 -11.75 4.49 -5.47
N GLU A 81 -11.16 5.67 -5.67
CA GLU A 81 -11.93 6.92 -5.85
C GLU A 81 -12.88 6.82 -7.05
N GLU A 82 -12.37 6.31 -8.18
CA GLU A 82 -13.15 6.11 -9.41
C GLU A 82 -14.30 5.12 -9.20
N GLU A 83 -14.05 3.98 -8.57
CA GLU A 83 -15.05 2.94 -8.28
C GLU A 83 -16.11 3.38 -7.27
N LEU A 84 -15.74 4.26 -6.34
CA LEU A 84 -16.67 4.81 -5.34
C LEU A 84 -17.46 6.01 -5.88
N GLY A 85 -17.16 6.48 -7.10
CA GLY A 85 -17.84 7.62 -7.71
C GLY A 85 -17.47 8.96 -7.07
N GLY A 86 -16.29 9.07 -6.47
CA GLY A 86 -15.80 10.28 -5.82
C GLY A 86 -16.36 10.50 -4.41
N GLU A 87 -17.43 11.29 -4.28
CA GLU A 87 -17.92 11.76 -2.97
C GLU A 87 -18.56 10.64 -2.14
N VAL A 88 -17.86 10.22 -1.09
CA VAL A 88 -18.37 9.29 -0.08
C VAL A 88 -19.20 10.06 0.95
N SER A 89 -20.50 9.76 1.05
CA SER A 89 -21.35 10.33 2.10
C SER A 89 -20.80 10.07 3.51
N GLY A 90 -21.05 10.96 4.48
CA GLY A 90 -20.54 10.81 5.85
C GLY A 90 -20.91 9.48 6.53
N MET A 91 -22.11 8.95 6.26
CA MET A 91 -22.52 7.63 6.76
C MET A 91 -21.73 6.48 6.12
N LYS A 92 -21.47 6.57 4.80
CA LYS A 92 -20.66 5.58 4.09
C LYS A 92 -19.19 5.67 4.51
N ALA A 93 -18.66 6.86 4.75
CA ALA A 93 -17.32 7.07 5.29
C ALA A 93 -17.17 6.43 6.68
N MET A 94 -18.17 6.59 7.55
CA MET A 94 -18.19 5.93 8.86
C MET A 94 -18.24 4.40 8.74
N GLN A 95 -18.96 3.86 7.76
CA GLN A 95 -18.98 2.41 7.50
C GLN A 95 -17.65 1.88 6.95
N ILE A 96 -16.96 2.67 6.13
CA ILE A 96 -15.68 2.30 5.51
C ILE A 96 -14.55 2.38 6.54
N PHE A 97 -14.44 3.51 7.25
CA PHE A 97 -13.28 3.80 8.10
C PHE A 97 -13.54 3.55 9.58
N GLY A 98 -14.79 3.32 10.01
CA GLY A 98 -15.12 3.20 11.43
C GLY A 98 -14.39 2.07 12.14
N ASN A 99 -14.20 0.93 11.48
CA ASN A 99 -13.46 -0.20 12.04
C ASN A 99 -11.94 -0.08 11.86
N ASN A 100 -11.49 0.79 10.94
CA ASN A 100 -10.10 0.92 10.51
C ASN A 100 -9.49 2.26 10.95
N TYR A 101 -10.14 2.98 11.85
CA TYR A 101 -9.75 4.34 12.22
C TYR A 101 -8.38 4.39 12.91
N GLU A 102 -8.08 3.43 13.78
CA GLU A 102 -6.79 3.36 14.47
C GLU A 102 -5.64 3.12 13.49
N ASP A 103 -5.81 2.17 12.57
CA ASP A 103 -4.79 1.86 11.55
C ASP A 103 -4.63 3.01 10.54
N LEU A 104 -5.74 3.64 10.15
CA LEU A 104 -5.72 4.85 9.32
C LEU A 104 -4.92 5.98 10.00
N ALA A 105 -5.23 6.26 11.27
CA ALA A 105 -4.54 7.30 12.04
C ALA A 105 -3.04 6.96 12.22
N ASN A 106 -2.72 5.68 12.43
CA ASN A 106 -1.36 5.20 12.54
C ASN A 106 -0.57 5.42 11.23
N ALA A 107 -1.12 4.99 10.09
CA ALA A 107 -0.50 5.18 8.79
C ALA A 107 -0.27 6.67 8.48
N GLN A 108 -1.25 7.53 8.78
CA GLN A 108 -1.12 8.98 8.62
C GLN A 108 -0.02 9.58 9.50
N MET A 109 0.06 9.16 10.76
CA MET A 109 1.11 9.62 11.66
C MET A 109 2.50 9.19 11.18
N ARG A 110 2.64 7.92 10.75
CA ARG A 110 3.89 7.38 10.21
C ARG A 110 4.35 8.13 8.97
N MET A 111 3.48 8.36 8.00
CA MET A 111 3.80 9.18 6.82
C MET A 111 4.26 10.58 7.23
N MET A 112 3.54 11.25 8.13
CA MET A 112 3.90 12.59 8.58
C MET A 112 5.28 12.60 9.25
N THR A 113 5.57 11.62 10.12
CA THR A 113 6.88 11.48 10.76
C THR A 113 7.98 11.24 9.73
N ALA A 114 7.80 10.27 8.84
CA ALA A 114 8.79 9.94 7.82
C ALA A 114 9.09 11.13 6.89
N LEU A 115 8.05 11.84 6.43
CA LEU A 115 8.20 13.06 5.62
C LEU A 115 8.93 14.17 6.37
N THR A 116 8.60 14.38 7.65
CA THR A 116 9.26 15.41 8.48
C THR A 116 10.73 15.07 8.68
N THR A 117 11.05 13.80 8.94
CA THR A 117 12.44 13.33 9.08
C THR A 117 13.20 13.49 7.78
N LEU A 118 12.66 13.00 6.65
CA LEU A 118 13.28 13.14 5.34
C LEU A 118 13.52 14.61 4.97
N GLN A 119 12.55 15.49 5.22
CA GLN A 119 12.72 16.91 4.95
C GLN A 119 13.79 17.56 5.83
N ALA A 120 13.93 17.13 7.08
CA ALA A 120 14.90 17.69 8.02
C ALA A 120 16.33 17.17 7.79
N GLU A 121 16.46 15.90 7.43
CA GLU A 121 17.76 15.19 7.39
C GLU A 121 18.26 14.95 5.96
N HIS A 122 17.35 14.74 5.01
CA HIS A 122 17.64 14.32 3.63
C HIS A 122 16.76 15.03 2.59
N PRO A 123 16.75 16.39 2.54
CA PRO A 123 15.88 17.14 1.63
C PRO A 123 16.11 16.79 0.15
N GLU A 124 17.33 16.39 -0.22
CA GLU A 124 17.66 15.93 -1.58
C GLU A 124 16.92 14.64 -1.98
N LEU A 125 16.65 13.75 -1.02
CA LEU A 125 15.93 12.51 -1.29
C LEU A 125 14.43 12.77 -1.50
N MET A 126 13.89 13.80 -0.83
CA MET A 126 12.52 14.26 -1.07
C MET A 126 12.33 14.82 -2.49
N ASP A 127 13.30 15.57 -2.99
CA ASP A 127 13.27 16.07 -4.37
C ASP A 127 13.26 14.92 -5.37
N ILE A 128 14.11 13.89 -5.16
CA ILE A 128 14.14 12.68 -5.99
C ILE A 128 12.80 11.95 -5.96
N ILE A 129 12.19 11.77 -4.78
CA ILE A 129 10.87 11.13 -4.66
C ILE A 129 9.82 11.90 -5.46
N GLY A 130 9.81 13.23 -5.33
CA GLY A 130 8.89 14.11 -6.06
C GLY A 130 9.05 13.99 -7.57
N GLU A 131 10.28 14.18 -8.07
CA GLU A 131 10.59 14.09 -9.51
C GLU A 131 10.22 12.72 -10.09
N GLU A 132 10.53 11.64 -9.37
CA GLU A 132 10.24 10.29 -9.82
C GLU A 132 8.75 9.97 -9.81
N THR A 133 8.03 10.43 -8.79
CA THR A 133 6.57 10.26 -8.72
C THR A 133 5.88 11.02 -9.86
N ASP A 134 6.30 12.26 -10.15
CA ASP A 134 5.79 13.06 -11.25
C ASP A 134 6.11 12.42 -12.61
N ARG A 135 7.33 11.91 -12.78
CA ARG A 135 7.75 11.21 -14.01
C ARG A 135 6.94 9.94 -14.26
N LEU A 136 6.63 9.18 -13.21
CA LEU A 136 5.81 7.98 -13.29
C LEU A 136 4.30 8.28 -13.40
N GLY A 137 3.89 9.52 -13.14
CA GLY A 137 2.51 10.00 -13.24
C GLY A 137 2.10 10.51 -14.62
N GLN A 138 3.06 10.74 -15.51
CA GLN A 138 2.86 11.11 -16.93
C GLN A 138 2.67 9.89 -17.82
#